data_AF-A0A0H2R4J0-F1
#
_entry.id   AF-A0A0H2R4J0-F1
#
_cell.length_a   1.000
_cell.length_b   1.000
_cell.length_c   1.000
_cell.angle_alpha   90.00
_cell.angle_beta   90.00
_cell.angle_gamma   90.00
#
_symmetry.space_group_name_H-M   'P 1'
#
loop_
_entity.id
_entity.type
_entity.pdbx_description
1 polymer ?
#
loop_
_entity_poly.entity_id
_entity_poly.type
_entity_poly.pdbx_seq_one_letter_code
_entity_poly.pdbx_strand_id
1 'polypeptide(L)'
;MLQNTVSKPEYPPDQWKNLLLGDAVDLDKVLSAINSRSIDNKFKQSIGDKMVIEFVGETKATKKVKTHTDWISAFSKTKSAILFLFGHRREELDKYSDYIKNMFRSISPKSHRAVIHADQAIREQVA
;
A
#
# COMPACT_ATOMS: atom_id res chain seq x y z
N MET A 1 28.81 12.83 -12.21
CA MET A 1 27.82 11.74 -12.03
C MET A 1 26.83 12.17 -10.95
N LEU A 2 25.73 12.83 -11.33
CA LEU A 2 24.70 13.24 -10.38
C LEU A 2 23.98 11.99 -9.90
N GLN A 3 24.21 11.62 -8.64
CA GLN A 3 23.50 10.53 -8.00
C GLN A 3 22.00 10.85 -8.06
N ASN A 4 21.28 9.97 -8.76
CA ASN A 4 19.84 9.94 -8.88
C ASN A 4 19.23 10.12 -7.48
N THR A 5 18.77 11.32 -7.16
CA THR A 5 17.99 11.60 -5.96
C THR A 5 16.64 10.93 -6.17
N VAL A 6 16.58 9.62 -5.94
CA VAL A 6 15.33 8.87 -5.88
C VAL A 6 14.56 9.48 -4.72
N SER A 7 13.67 10.40 -5.08
CA SER A 7 12.73 11.05 -4.16
C SER A 7 12.10 9.99 -3.27
N LYS A 8 12.09 10.24 -1.95
CA LYS A 8 11.46 9.39 -0.94
C LYS A 8 10.12 8.87 -1.47
N PRO A 9 9.91 7.55 -1.57
CA PRO A 9 8.67 7.03 -2.12
C PRO A 9 7.50 7.53 -1.26
N GLU A 10 6.45 8.03 -1.92
CA GLU A 10 5.29 8.52 -1.21
C GLU A 10 4.58 7.34 -0.52
N TYR A 11 4.59 7.37 0.81
CA TYR A 11 4.19 6.25 1.65
C TYR A 11 3.68 6.79 3.00
N PRO A 12 2.66 6.14 3.62
CA PRO A 12 2.00 6.71 4.80
C PRO A 12 2.99 6.94 5.96
N PRO A 13 2.91 8.08 6.66
CA PRO A 13 3.87 8.44 7.71
C PRO A 13 3.87 7.45 8.88
N ASP A 14 2.70 6.90 9.25
CA ASP A 14 2.62 5.88 10.30
C ASP A 14 3.30 4.57 9.86
N GLN A 15 3.21 4.23 8.58
CA GLN A 15 3.82 3.00 8.05
C GLN A 15 5.33 3.15 7.87
N TRP A 16 5.82 4.38 7.64
CA TRP A 16 7.26 4.67 7.75
C TRP A 16 7.81 4.39 9.14
N LYS A 17 7.06 4.76 10.19
CA LYS A 17 7.48 4.49 11.57
C LYS A 17 7.55 2.99 11.84
N ASN A 18 6.52 2.24 11.46
CA ASN A 18 6.52 0.78 11.60
C ASN A 18 7.73 0.15 10.89
N LEU A 19 8.01 0.56 9.65
CA LEU A 19 9.18 0.08 8.91
C LEU A 19 10.52 0.37 9.60
N LEU A 20 10.64 1.52 10.27
CA LEU A 20 11.86 1.90 10.99
C LEU A 20 11.99 1.21 12.34
N LEU A 21 10.86 0.89 12.98
CA LEU A 21 10.80 0.18 14.25
C LEU A 21 10.94 -1.35 14.09
N GLY A 22 10.84 -1.86 12.85
CA GLY A 22 10.80 -3.28 12.56
C GLY A 22 9.38 -3.85 12.53
N ASP A 23 8.40 -3.12 13.08
CA ASP A 23 7.01 -3.56 13.17
C ASP A 23 6.35 -3.90 11.83
N ALA A 24 5.37 -4.81 11.91
CA ALA A 24 4.56 -5.19 10.77
C ALA A 24 3.83 -3.99 10.14
N VAL A 25 3.93 -3.89 8.82
CA VAL A 25 3.22 -2.89 8.03
C VAL A 25 1.76 -3.26 7.86
N ASP A 26 0.88 -2.28 8.00
CA ASP A 26 -0.54 -2.37 7.68
C ASP A 26 -0.77 -2.08 6.18
N LEU A 27 -0.97 -3.15 5.40
CA LEU A 27 -1.24 -3.05 3.96
C LEU A 27 -2.60 -2.43 3.63
N ASP A 28 -3.59 -2.45 4.53
CA ASP A 28 -4.88 -1.80 4.32
C ASP A 28 -4.71 -0.28 4.32
N LYS A 29 -3.87 0.25 5.23
CA LYS A 29 -3.51 1.68 5.25
C LYS A 29 -2.73 2.09 4.01
N VAL A 30 -1.78 1.26 3.57
CA VAL A 30 -1.02 1.53 2.32
C VAL A 30 -1.96 1.54 1.12
N LEU A 31 -2.87 0.55 1.01
CA LEU A 31 -3.84 0.48 -0.07
C LEU A 31 -4.79 1.68 -0.05
N SER A 32 -5.29 2.05 1.13
CA SER A 32 -6.17 3.21 1.30
C SER A 32 -5.48 4.50 0.82
N ALA A 33 -4.20 4.69 1.15
CA ALA A 33 -3.42 5.85 0.69
C ALA A 33 -3.12 5.83 -0.82
N ILE A 34 -3.10 4.66 -1.47
CA ILE A 34 -3.00 4.57 -2.94
C ILE A 34 -4.32 5.03 -3.57
N ASN A 35 -5.46 4.57 -3.06
CA ASN A 35 -6.77 4.83 -3.68
C ASN A 35 -7.33 6.22 -3.34
N SER A 36 -7.01 6.80 -2.17
CA SER A 36 -7.39 8.18 -1.85
C SER A 36 -6.85 9.18 -2.86
N ARG A 37 -5.67 8.91 -3.44
CA ARG A 37 -5.09 9.70 -4.53
C ARG A 37 -5.85 9.56 -5.85
N SER A 38 -6.44 8.41 -6.13
CA SER A 38 -7.25 8.19 -7.34
C SER A 38 -8.66 8.79 -7.25
N ILE A 39 -9.19 8.95 -6.04
CA ILE A 39 -10.53 9.51 -5.78
C ILE A 39 -10.50 11.04 -5.64
N ASP A 40 -9.31 11.66 -5.65
CA ASP A 40 -9.11 13.12 -5.48
C ASP A 40 -9.54 13.97 -6.70
N ASN A 41 -10.57 13.54 -7.44
CA ASN A 41 -11.36 14.41 -8.31
C ASN A 41 -12.24 15.31 -7.42
N LYS A 42 -11.60 16.27 -6.76
CA LYS A 42 -12.28 17.38 -6.08
C LYS A 42 -13.00 18.21 -7.14
N PHE A 43 -14.29 17.93 -7.35
CA PHE A 43 -15.15 18.80 -8.15
C PHE A 43 -15.46 20.04 -7.33
N LYS A 44 -14.74 21.14 -7.59
CA LYS A 44 -14.99 22.46 -7.02
C LYS A 44 -15.58 23.34 -8.12
N GLN A 45 -16.88 23.59 -8.08
CA GLN A 45 -17.54 24.52 -9.01
C GLN A 45 -18.11 25.69 -8.21
N SER A 46 -17.70 26.91 -8.59
CA SER A 46 -18.27 28.14 -8.06
C SER A 46 -19.52 28.47 -8.87
N ILE A 47 -20.66 28.64 -8.20
CA ILE A 47 -21.88 29.15 -8.84
C ILE A 47 -22.04 30.60 -8.35
N GLY A 48 -21.57 31.54 -9.16
CA GLY A 48 -21.56 32.97 -8.85
C GLY A 48 -20.55 33.37 -7.77
N ASP A 49 -20.71 34.59 -7.27
CA ASP A 49 -19.75 35.31 -6.42
C ASP A 49 -19.86 34.98 -4.91
N LYS A 50 -20.81 34.11 -4.54
CA LYS A 50 -21.18 33.86 -3.12
C LYS A 50 -21.43 32.40 -2.77
N MET A 51 -21.26 31.45 -3.71
CA MET A 51 -21.56 30.04 -3.44
C MET A 51 -20.52 29.11 -4.05
N VAL A 52 -19.85 28.36 -3.18
CA VAL A 52 -18.92 27.29 -3.55
C VAL A 52 -19.59 25.96 -3.21
N ILE A 53 -19.80 25.13 -4.22
CA ILE A 53 -20.20 23.73 -4.00
C ILE A 53 -18.92 22.91 -3.90
N GLU A 54 -18.62 22.44 -2.70
CA GLU A 54 -17.51 21.53 -2.43
C GLU A 54 -18.08 20.13 -2.16
N PHE A 55 -17.87 19.21 -3.09
CA PHE A 55 -18.06 17.79 -2.82
C PHE A 55 -16.83 17.31 -2.03
N VAL A 56 -16.91 17.40 -0.71
CA VAL A 56 -15.96 16.71 0.17
C VAL A 56 -16.27 15.22 0.06
N GLY A 57 -15.60 14.53 -0.86
CA GLY A 57 -15.62 13.07 -0.88
C GLY A 57 -15.25 12.57 0.51
N GLU A 58 -16.11 11.76 1.12
CA GLU A 58 -15.89 11.19 2.46
C GLU A 58 -14.50 10.54 2.54
N THR A 59 -13.55 11.24 3.15
CA THR A 59 -12.19 10.77 3.33
C THR A 59 -12.14 9.82 4.52
N LYS A 60 -12.73 8.61 4.40
CA LYS A 60 -12.55 7.56 5.42
C LYS A 60 -12.97 6.13 5.05
N ALA A 61 -13.17 5.80 3.77
CA ALA A 61 -13.25 4.38 3.41
C ALA A 61 -11.84 3.76 3.46
N THR A 62 -11.47 3.15 4.59
CA THR A 62 -10.28 2.29 4.66
C THR A 62 -10.49 1.12 3.71
N LYS A 63 -9.87 1.19 2.53
CA LYS A 63 -9.93 0.10 1.56
C LYS A 63 -9.13 -1.06 2.13
N LYS A 64 -9.83 -2.17 2.38
CA LYS A 64 -9.20 -3.41 2.81
C LYS A 64 -8.64 -4.17 1.62
N VAL A 65 -7.47 -4.76 1.80
CA VAL A 65 -6.91 -5.74 0.88
C VAL A 65 -7.82 -6.97 0.90
N LYS A 66 -8.46 -7.27 -0.23
CA LYS A 66 -9.34 -8.44 -0.37
C LYS A 66 -8.95 -9.34 -1.55
N THR A 67 -8.23 -8.78 -2.51
CA THR A 67 -7.89 -9.44 -3.76
C THR A 67 -6.38 -9.52 -3.97
N HIS A 68 -5.97 -10.40 -4.87
CA HIS A 68 -4.58 -10.50 -5.31
C HIS A 68 -4.06 -9.15 -5.86
N THR A 69 -4.87 -8.42 -6.63
CA THR A 69 -4.49 -7.12 -7.21
C THR A 69 -4.32 -6.03 -6.14
N ASP A 70 -5.22 -6.01 -5.14
CA ASP A 70 -5.09 -5.10 -4.00
C ASP A 70 -3.78 -5.37 -3.25
N TRP A 71 -3.48 -6.65 -3.01
CA TRP A 71 -2.25 -7.06 -2.33
C TRP A 71 -1.01 -6.68 -3.13
N ILE A 72 -0.96 -6.96 -4.44
CA ILE A 72 0.15 -6.55 -5.32
C ILE A 72 0.37 -5.03 -5.23
N SER A 73 -0.70 -4.24 -5.27
CA SER A 73 -0.61 -2.78 -5.25
C SER A 73 -0.03 -2.27 -3.93
N ALA A 74 -0.53 -2.77 -2.81
CA ALA A 74 -0.08 -2.38 -1.48
C ALA A 74 1.35 -2.88 -1.18
N PHE A 75 1.63 -4.14 -1.50
CA PHE A 75 2.92 -4.76 -1.24
C PHE A 75 4.03 -4.18 -2.12
N SER A 76 3.76 -3.87 -3.38
CA SER A 76 4.73 -3.20 -4.27
C SER A 76 5.19 -1.86 -3.71
N LYS A 77 4.26 -1.04 -3.20
CA LYS A 77 4.61 0.23 -2.53
C LYS A 77 5.40 0.02 -1.25
N THR A 78 5.02 -0.97 -0.44
CA THR A 78 5.74 -1.34 0.78
C THR A 78 7.17 -1.81 0.46
N LYS A 79 7.33 -2.65 -0.57
CA LYS A 79 8.63 -3.10 -1.05
C LYS A 79 9.50 -1.94 -1.52
N SER A 80 8.95 -0.97 -2.26
CA SER A 80 9.72 0.23 -2.63
C SER A 80 10.20 1.03 -1.41
N ALA A 81 9.36 1.17 -0.38
CA ALA A 81 9.73 1.83 0.86
C ALA A 81 10.81 1.06 1.64
N ILE A 82 10.69 -0.27 1.74
CA ILE A 82 11.71 -1.12 2.36
C ILE A 82 13.02 -1.02 1.59
N LEU A 83 13.01 -1.08 0.26
CA LEU A 83 14.25 -1.00 -0.54
C LEU A 83 14.91 0.38 -0.53
N PHE A 84 14.14 1.43 -0.24
CA PHE A 84 14.70 2.75 0.00
C PHE A 84 15.54 2.78 1.29
N LEU A 85 15.11 2.07 2.33
CA LEU A 85 15.83 1.97 3.61
C LEU A 85 16.91 0.88 3.60
N PHE A 86 16.59 -0.28 3.04
CA PHE A 86 17.34 -1.53 3.12
C PHE A 86 17.55 -2.12 1.72
N GLY A 87 18.32 -1.41 0.88
CA GLY A 87 18.52 -1.77 -0.53
C GLY A 87 19.08 -3.17 -0.77
N HIS A 88 19.78 -3.76 0.20
CA HIS A 88 20.34 -5.12 0.12
C HIS A 88 19.28 -6.23 0.18
N ARG A 89 18.06 -5.96 0.69
CA ARG A 89 16.98 -6.96 0.84
C ARG A 89 16.18 -7.23 -0.44
N ARG A 90 16.64 -6.76 -1.61
CA ARG A 90 15.91 -6.88 -2.88
C ARG A 90 15.55 -8.31 -3.23
N GLU A 91 16.55 -9.19 -3.24
CA GLU A 91 16.35 -10.58 -3.65
C GLU A 91 15.39 -11.33 -2.71
N GLU A 92 15.52 -11.10 -1.41
CA GLU A 92 14.63 -11.65 -0.38
C GLU A 92 13.17 -11.22 -0.61
N LEU A 93 12.95 -9.92 -0.80
CA LEU A 93 11.61 -9.36 -1.03
C LEU A 93 11.01 -9.79 -2.37
N ASP A 94 11.83 -9.97 -3.41
CA ASP A 94 11.40 -10.56 -4.69
C ASP A 94 10.91 -11.99 -4.51
N LYS A 95 11.72 -12.84 -3.87
CA LYS A 95 11.37 -14.24 -3.57
C LYS A 95 10.10 -14.34 -2.71
N TYR A 96 10.00 -13.54 -1.66
CA TYR A 96 8.81 -13.48 -0.82
C TYR A 96 7.57 -13.04 -1.61
N SER A 97 7.71 -12.01 -2.44
CA SER A 97 6.62 -11.54 -3.29
C SER A 97 6.12 -12.64 -4.22
N ASP A 98 7.03 -13.36 -4.87
CA ASP A 98 6.71 -14.47 -5.77
C ASP A 98 6.03 -15.62 -5.04
N TYR A 99 6.49 -15.96 -3.85
CA TYR A 99 5.87 -16.98 -3.00
C TYR A 99 4.39 -16.67 -2.72
N ILE A 100 4.07 -15.46 -2.24
CA ILE A 100 2.68 -15.07 -1.94
C ILE A 100 1.84 -14.96 -3.22
N LYS A 101 2.38 -14.40 -4.32
CA LYS A 101 1.69 -14.35 -5.62
C LYS A 101 1.34 -15.75 -6.13
N ASN A 102 2.23 -16.72 -5.96
CA ASN A 102 1.95 -18.10 -6.32
C ASN A 102 0.86 -18.71 -5.45
N MET A 103 0.84 -18.42 -4.14
CA MET A 103 -0.23 -18.85 -3.26
C MET A 103 -1.61 -18.28 -3.68
N PHE A 104 -1.68 -17.02 -4.10
CA PHE A 104 -2.89 -16.45 -4.71
C PHE A 104 -3.31 -17.17 -6.00
N ARG A 105 -2.37 -17.56 -6.86
CA ARG A 105 -2.67 -18.27 -8.12
C ARG A 105 -3.16 -19.70 -7.89
N SER A 106 -2.68 -20.36 -6.85
CA SER A 106 -3.04 -21.75 -6.53
C SER A 106 -4.34 -21.90 -5.75
N ILE A 107 -4.89 -20.81 -5.21
CA ILE A 107 -6.08 -20.83 -4.37
C ILE A 107 -7.24 -20.12 -5.07
N SER A 108 -8.46 -20.65 -4.90
CA SER A 108 -9.67 -20.03 -5.46
C SER A 108 -9.85 -18.59 -4.94
N PRO A 109 -10.33 -17.64 -5.77
CA PRO A 109 -10.61 -16.27 -5.33
C PRO A 109 -11.49 -16.14 -4.09
N LYS A 110 -12.41 -17.08 -3.86
CA LYS A 110 -13.26 -17.13 -2.66
C LYS A 110 -12.45 -17.31 -1.37
N SER A 111 -11.27 -17.89 -1.47
CA SER A 111 -10.37 -18.21 -0.37
C SER A 111 -9.13 -17.32 -0.31
N HIS A 112 -9.05 -16.25 -1.11
CA HIS A 112 -7.97 -15.27 -1.06
C HIS A 112 -7.76 -14.65 0.34
N ARG A 113 -8.82 -14.61 1.16
CA ARG A 113 -8.73 -14.15 2.55
C ARG A 113 -7.74 -14.98 3.38
N ALA A 114 -7.64 -16.29 3.15
CA ALA A 114 -6.69 -17.15 3.84
C ALA A 114 -5.24 -16.79 3.47
N VAL A 115 -5.00 -16.46 2.20
CA VAL A 115 -3.68 -16.04 1.70
C VAL A 115 -3.25 -14.72 2.35
N ILE A 116 -4.18 -13.78 2.48
CA ILE A 116 -3.94 -12.48 3.12
C ILE A 116 -3.62 -12.65 4.61
N HIS A 117 -4.36 -13.50 5.32
CA HIS A 117 -4.07 -13.80 6.73
C HIS A 117 -2.72 -14.49 6.91
N ALA A 118 -2.37 -15.42 6.02
CA ALA A 118 -1.06 -16.06 6.04
C ALA A 118 0.08 -15.05 5.80
N ASP A 119 -0.05 -14.16 4.81
CA ASP A 119 0.90 -13.06 4.58
C ASP A 119 1.04 -12.16 5.81
N GLN A 120 -0.08 -11.78 6.44
CA GLN A 120 -0.06 -10.96 7.64
C GLN A 120 0.70 -11.66 8.78
N ALA A 121 0.40 -12.93 9.06
CA ALA A 121 1.07 -13.70 10.10
C ALA A 121 2.58 -13.85 9.84
N ILE A 122 2.99 -14.09 8.57
CA ILE A 122 4.41 -14.18 8.22
C ILE A 122 5.11 -12.83 8.47
N ARG A 123 4.49 -11.70 8.09
CA ARG A 123 5.08 -10.38 8.29
C ARG A 123 5.14 -9.97 9.77
N GLU A 124 4.20 -10.42 10.59
CA GLU A 124 4.23 -10.21 12.04
C GLU A 124 5.30 -11.06 12.73
N GLN A 125 5.64 -12.23 12.20
CA GLN A 125 6.71 -13.08 12.75
C GLN A 125 8.12 -12.58 12.44
N VAL A 126 8.31 -11.93 11.30
CA VAL A 126 9.62 -11.47 10.81
C VAL A 126 9.96 -10.03 11.26
N ALA A 127 8.95 -9.31 11.77
CA ALA A 127 9.06 -7.99 12.38
C ALA A 127 9.78 -8.05 13.74
#